data_AF-A0A9Q1CP68-F1
#
_entry.id   AF-A0A9Q1CP68-F1
#
_cell.length_a   1.000
_cell.length_b   1.000
_cell.length_c   1.000
_cell.angle_alpha   90.00
_cell.angle_beta   90.00
_cell.angle_gamma   90.00
#
_symmetry.space_group_name_H-M   'P 1'
#
loop_
_entity.id
_entity.type
_entity.pdbx_description
1 polymer ?
#
loop_
_entity_poly.entity_id
_entity_poly.type
_entity_poly.pdbx_seq_one_letter_code
_entity_poly.pdbx_strand_id
1 'polypeptide(L)'
;MKKAKLDSVSLQVKIDHFLLSYRTTPHSFTKETPAKLFLNRKLHTRLFVIKPNFGHSISQKQSSKQSPTSILSVGETVRVPDFRKHTGKWSQGEVSKVLGPVTYLVCVDN
;
A
#
# COMPACT_ATOMS: atom_id res chain seq x y z
N MET A 1 5.33 15.82 1.86
CA MET A 1 4.06 16.39 2.34
C MET A 1 4.33 17.17 3.62
N LYS A 2 3.79 18.39 3.78
CA LYS A 2 3.98 19.20 5.00
C LYS A 2 2.99 18.75 6.08
N LYS A 3 3.43 18.71 7.34
CA LYS A 3 2.57 18.48 8.52
C LYS A 3 1.48 19.55 8.57
N ALA A 4 0.26 19.16 8.95
CA ALA A 4 -0.83 20.11 9.17
C ALA A 4 -0.46 21.06 10.31
N LYS A 5 -0.50 22.37 10.05
CA LYS A 5 -0.31 23.42 11.05
C LYS A 5 -1.65 23.79 11.69
N LEU A 6 -1.57 24.36 12.89
CA LEU A 6 -2.70 24.96 13.58
C LEU A 6 -3.02 26.29 12.88
N ASP A 7 -3.80 26.20 11.81
CA ASP A 7 -4.27 27.33 11.00
C ASP A 7 -5.78 27.48 11.18
N SER A 8 -6.34 28.68 10.94
CA SER A 8 -7.76 29.02 11.02
C SER A 8 -8.67 28.30 10.01
N VAL A 9 -8.08 27.53 9.08
CA VAL A 9 -8.82 26.74 8.08
C VAL A 9 -9.34 25.46 8.71
N SER A 10 -10.62 25.16 8.45
CA SER A 10 -11.28 23.95 8.96
C SER A 10 -10.53 22.67 8.55
N LEU A 11 -10.59 21.66 9.42
CA LEU A 11 -9.96 20.37 9.18
C LEU A 11 -10.49 19.71 7.90
N GLN A 12 -11.79 19.89 7.60
CA GLN A 12 -12.41 19.36 6.39
C GLN A 12 -11.73 19.88 5.11
N VAL A 13 -11.50 21.19 5.02
CA VAL A 13 -10.83 21.80 3.86
C VAL A 13 -9.40 21.26 3.69
N LYS A 14 -8.69 21.00 4.79
CA LYS A 14 -7.35 20.39 4.74
C LYS A 14 -7.39 18.96 4.19
N ILE A 15 -8.37 18.17 4.61
CA ILE A 15 -8.61 16.82 4.08
C ILE A 15 -8.95 16.89 2.59
N ASP A 16 -9.84 17.78 2.19
CA ASP A 16 -10.27 17.92 0.80
C ASP A 16 -9.09 18.30 -0.10
N HIS A 17 -8.23 19.22 0.33
CA HIS A 17 -7.00 19.60 -0.38
C HIS A 17 -6.01 18.43 -0.49
N PHE A 18 -5.82 17.69 0.60
CA PHE A 18 -4.96 16.51 0.61
C PHE A 18 -5.47 15.46 -0.37
N LEU A 19 -6.76 15.13 -0.29
CA LEU A 19 -7.39 14.12 -1.11
C LEU A 19 -7.38 14.51 -2.59
N LEU A 20 -7.63 15.79 -2.91
CA LEU A 20 -7.52 16.30 -4.27
C LEU A 20 -6.10 16.10 -4.82
N SER A 21 -5.09 16.45 -4.03
CA SER A 21 -3.68 16.30 -4.42
C SER A 21 -3.31 14.83 -4.63
N TYR A 22 -3.68 13.96 -3.70
CA TYR A 22 -3.44 12.52 -3.79
C TYR A 22 -4.11 11.91 -5.03
N ARG A 23 -5.36 12.25 -5.31
CA ARG A 23 -6.14 11.70 -6.44
C ARG A 23 -5.68 12.18 -7.81
N THR A 24 -5.02 13.34 -7.88
CA THR A 24 -4.59 13.97 -9.15
C THR A 24 -3.11 13.81 -9.43
N THR A 25 -2.32 13.32 -8.47
CA THR A 25 -0.89 13.02 -8.65
C THR A 25 -0.73 11.61 -9.24
N PRO A 26 0.04 11.43 -10.32
CA PRO A 26 0.32 10.10 -10.87
C PRO A 26 1.06 9.24 -9.85
N HIS A 27 0.62 8.00 -9.65
CA HIS A 27 1.28 7.09 -8.73
C HIS A 27 2.56 6.52 -9.35
N SER A 28 3.62 6.38 -8.56
CA SER A 28 4.95 5.99 -9.05
C SER A 28 4.96 4.64 -9.76
N PHE A 29 4.12 3.70 -9.32
CA PHE A 29 4.01 2.35 -9.88
C PHE A 29 3.15 2.31 -11.14
N THR A 30 1.89 2.76 -11.06
CA THR A 30 0.95 2.69 -12.18
C THR A 30 1.18 3.77 -13.23
N LYS A 31 1.96 4.81 -12.94
CA LYS A 31 2.14 6.03 -13.74
C LYS A 31 0.85 6.79 -14.06
N GLU A 32 -0.27 6.35 -13.48
CA GLU A 32 -1.60 6.90 -13.69
C GLU A 32 -2.14 7.50 -12.39
N THR A 33 -3.05 8.46 -12.50
CA THR A 33 -3.66 9.09 -11.32
C THR A 33 -4.76 8.19 -10.75
N PRO A 34 -4.93 8.13 -9.41
CA PRO A 34 -6.02 7.36 -8.81
C PRO A 34 -7.40 7.76 -9.34
N ALA A 35 -7.63 9.06 -9.59
CA ALA A 35 -8.88 9.52 -10.17
C ALA A 35 -9.12 9.01 -11.59
N LYS A 36 -8.06 8.89 -12.41
CA LYS A 36 -8.18 8.34 -13.76
C LYS A 36 -8.48 6.86 -13.75
N LEU A 37 -7.86 6.10 -12.85
CA LEU A 37 -8.17 4.68 -12.66
C LEU A 37 -9.61 4.46 -12.18
N PHE A 38 -10.12 5.34 -11.31
CA PHE A 38 -11.48 5.23 -10.77
C PHE A 38 -12.57 5.68 -11.75
N LEU A 39 -12.41 6.85 -12.38
CA LEU A 39 -13.45 7.46 -13.23
C LEU A 39 -13.26 7.17 -14.73
N ASN A 40 -12.22 6.42 -15.09
CA ASN A 40 -11.77 6.19 -16.47
C ASN A 40 -11.63 7.48 -17.32
N ARG A 41 -11.44 8.63 -16.67
CA ARG A 41 -11.24 9.94 -17.30
C ARG A 41 -10.26 10.78 -16.52
N LYS A 42 -9.56 11.68 -17.20
CA LYS A 42 -8.62 12.58 -16.54
C LYS A 42 -9.39 13.71 -15.84
N LEU A 43 -9.11 13.93 -14.55
CA LEU A 43 -9.59 15.12 -13.86
C LEU A 43 -8.74 16.33 -14.28
N HIS A 44 -9.39 17.36 -14.80
CA HIS A 44 -8.75 18.62 -15.15
C HIS A 44 -8.71 19.51 -13.90
N THR A 45 -7.51 19.78 -13.40
CA THR A 45 -7.26 20.79 -12.35
C THR A 45 -6.61 22.02 -12.95
N ARG A 46 -6.55 23.13 -12.20
CA ARG A 46 -5.87 24.36 -12.65
C ARG A 46 -4.41 24.11 -13.06
N LEU A 47 -3.71 23.23 -12.33
CA LEU A 47 -2.34 22.82 -12.67
C LEU A 47 -2.25 22.05 -13.98
N PHE A 48 -3.30 21.29 -14.33
CA PHE A 48 -3.35 20.56 -15.59
C PHE A 48 -3.38 21.50 -16.80
N VAL A 49 -4.11 22.62 -16.70
CA VAL A 49 -4.21 23.63 -17.77
C VAL A 49 -2.87 24.34 -18.00
N ILE A 50 -2.09 24.57 -16.94
CA ILE A 50 -0.80 25.28 -17.00
C ILE A 50 0.35 24.36 -17.43
N LYS A 51 0.18 23.03 -17.32
CA LYS A 51 1.25 22.07 -17.65
C LYS A 51 1.50 22.05 -19.17
N PRO A 52 2.73 22.32 -19.64
CA PRO A 52 3.07 22.16 -21.05
C PRO A 52 2.92 20.70 -21.48
N ASN A 53 2.41 20.47 -22.68
CA ASN A 53 2.12 19.14 -23.19
C ASN A 53 3.42 18.48 -23.70
N PHE A 54 4.21 17.93 -22.77
CA PHE A 54 5.37 17.10 -23.11
C PHE A 54 4.86 15.71 -23.51
N GLY A 55 4.66 15.53 -24.81
CA GLY A 55 4.40 14.23 -25.40
C GLY A 55 5.57 13.29 -25.17
N HIS A 56 5.26 12.11 -24.65
CA HIS A 56 6.05 10.87 -24.70
C HIS A 56 7.20 10.60 -23.70
N SER A 57 7.21 9.29 -23.38
CA SER A 57 8.25 8.45 -22.79
C SER A 57 8.48 8.52 -21.29
N ILE A 58 7.65 7.75 -20.57
CA ILE A 58 8.11 7.11 -19.33
C ILE A 58 8.05 5.60 -19.58
N SER A 59 9.12 5.09 -20.19
CA SER A 59 9.35 3.65 -20.35
C SER A 59 9.39 2.97 -18.99
N GLN A 60 8.67 1.85 -18.92
CA GLN A 60 8.54 0.97 -17.77
C GLN A 60 9.91 0.45 -17.31
N LYS A 61 10.29 0.82 -16.09
CA LYS A 61 11.25 0.03 -15.30
C LYS A 61 10.70 -0.17 -13.91
N GLN A 62 9.93 -1.24 -13.73
CA GLN A 62 9.66 -1.81 -12.42
C GLN A 62 9.69 -3.32 -12.51
N SER A 63 10.90 -3.87 -12.40
CA SER A 63 11.08 -5.21 -11.88
C SER A 63 11.38 -5.06 -10.38
N SER A 64 10.37 -5.25 -9.53
CA SER A 64 10.66 -5.51 -8.12
C SER A 64 11.34 -6.88 -8.04
N LYS A 65 12.59 -6.91 -7.60
CA LYS A 65 13.31 -8.15 -7.28
C LYS A 65 12.48 -8.90 -6.22
N GLN A 66 11.95 -10.07 -6.58
CA GLN A 66 11.39 -10.99 -5.59
C GLN A 66 12.58 -11.52 -4.79
N SER A 67 12.64 -11.17 -3.50
CA SER A 67 13.49 -11.88 -2.55
C SER A 67 13.02 -13.34 -2.49
N PRO A 68 13.94 -14.32 -2.29
CA PRO A 68 13.55 -15.71 -2.11
C PRO A 68 12.59 -15.78 -0.93
N THR A 69 11.35 -16.15 -1.21
CA THR A 69 10.35 -16.41 -0.17
C THR A 69 10.63 -17.83 0.32
N SER A 70 11.08 -18.00 1.56
CA SER A 70 11.17 -19.33 2.17
C SER A 70 9.78 -19.98 2.13
N ILE A 71 9.70 -21.15 1.49
CA ILE A 71 8.46 -21.90 1.34
C ILE A 71 8.30 -22.77 2.58
N LEU A 72 7.21 -22.58 3.31
CA LEU A 72 6.87 -23.40 4.47
C LEU A 72 5.94 -24.53 4.06
N SER A 73 6.16 -25.73 4.57
CA SER A 73 5.34 -26.89 4.26
C SER A 73 4.32 -27.18 5.36
N VAL A 74 3.23 -27.86 4.99
CA VAL A 74 2.27 -28.38 5.98
C VAL A 74 3.00 -29.35 6.92
N GLY A 75 2.78 -29.20 8.22
CA GLY A 75 3.48 -29.96 9.26
C GLY A 75 4.73 -29.29 9.83
N GLU A 76 5.16 -28.16 9.27
CA GLU A 76 6.33 -27.45 9.78
C GLU A 76 6.00 -26.65 11.04
N THR A 77 6.85 -26.77 12.06
CA THR A 77 6.73 -25.97 13.28
C THR A 77 7.26 -24.56 13.05
N VAL A 78 6.39 -23.58 13.21
CA VAL A 78 6.68 -22.16 13.04
C VAL A 78 6.42 -21.40 14.33
N ARG A 79 7.09 -20.26 14.50
CA ARG A 79 6.80 -19.33 15.61
C ARG A 79 5.92 -18.21 15.11
N VAL A 80 4.77 -18.03 15.76
CA VAL A 80 3.79 -17.00 15.40
C VAL A 80 3.74 -15.95 16.50
N PRO A 81 3.73 -14.65 16.15
CA PRO A 81 3.54 -13.61 17.14
C PRO A 81 2.13 -13.67 17.71
N ASP A 82 2.01 -13.93 19.01
CA ASP A 82 0.78 -13.91 19.79
C ASP A 82 0.64 -12.56 20.50
N PHE A 83 -0.22 -11.70 19.95
CA PHE A 83 -0.47 -10.36 20.47
C PHE A 83 -1.41 -10.34 21.68
N ARG A 84 -1.96 -11.49 22.11
CA ARG A 84 -2.79 -11.59 23.32
C ARG A 84 -1.94 -11.59 24.59
N LYS A 85 -0.70 -12.06 24.50
CA LYS A 85 0.22 -12.16 25.63
C LYS A 85 1.02 -10.87 25.80
N HIS A 86 1.01 -10.30 27.01
CA HIS A 86 1.85 -9.13 27.33
C HIS A 86 3.34 -9.49 27.43
N THR A 87 3.65 -10.73 27.83
CA THR A 87 5.01 -11.27 27.95
C THR A 87 5.09 -12.57 27.15
N GLY A 88 6.20 -12.80 26.42
CA GLY A 88 6.33 -13.99 25.58
C GLY A 88 5.48 -13.93 24.31
N LYS A 89 5.70 -12.90 23.48
CA LYS A 89 4.95 -12.60 22.25
C LYS A 89 5.04 -13.67 21.16
N TRP A 90 5.76 -14.77 21.36
CA TRP A 90 5.95 -15.80 20.34
C TRP A 90 5.40 -17.11 20.88
N SER A 91 4.41 -17.65 20.19
CA SER A 91 3.87 -18.99 20.45
C SER A 91 4.34 -19.93 19.34
N GLN A 92 4.62 -21.18 19.68
CA GLN A 92 4.88 -22.22 18.68
C GLN A 92 3.55 -22.69 18.10
N GLY A 93 3.52 -22.92 16.79
CA GLY A 93 2.39 -23.50 16.10
C GLY A 93 2.83 -24.29 14.87
N GLU A 94 1.92 -25.09 14.34
CA GLU A 94 2.16 -25.95 13.18
C GLU A 94 1.40 -25.43 11.97
N VAL A 95 2.06 -25.40 10.81
CA VAL A 95 1.41 -25.02 9.55
C VAL A 95 0.39 -26.09 9.18
N SER A 96 -0.89 -25.76 9.31
CA SER A 96 -2.00 -26.65 8.95
C SER A 96 -2.34 -26.56 7.46
N LYS A 97 -2.24 -25.37 6.85
CA LYS A 97 -2.58 -25.17 5.44
C LYS A 97 -1.84 -23.99 4.81
N VAL A 98 -1.39 -24.17 3.57
CA VAL A 98 -0.88 -23.08 2.71
C VAL A 98 -2.06 -22.44 1.97
N LEU A 99 -2.31 -21.14 2.19
CA LEU A 99 -3.40 -20.39 1.53
C LEU A 99 -2.92 -19.58 0.32
N GLY A 100 -1.63 -19.21 0.30
CA GLY A 100 -1.03 -18.48 -0.81
C GLY A 100 0.49 -18.40 -0.66
N PRO A 101 1.18 -17.66 -1.56
CA PRO A 101 2.65 -17.60 -1.60
C PRO A 101 3.29 -17.13 -0.28
N VAL A 102 2.58 -16.29 0.48
CA VAL A 102 3.04 -15.70 1.75
C VAL A 102 2.01 -15.82 2.87
N THR A 103 0.97 -16.65 2.68
CA THR A 103 -0.16 -16.74 3.60
C THR A 103 -0.37 -18.19 4.02
N TYR A 104 -0.26 -18.43 5.32
CA TYR A 104 -0.32 -19.76 5.93
C TYR A 104 -1.30 -19.74 7.10
N LEU A 105 -2.08 -20.81 7.22
CA LEU A 105 -2.92 -21.07 8.38
C LEU A 105 -2.11 -21.91 9.36
N VAL A 106 -1.94 -21.41 10.57
CA VAL A 106 -1.15 -22.03 11.63
C VAL A 106 -2.06 -22.36 12.81
N CYS A 107 -1.95 -23.59 13.31
CA CYS A 107 -2.58 -24.00 14.56
C CYS A 107 -1.60 -23.73 15.71
N VAL A 108 -2.04 -22.99 16.72
CA VAL A 108 -1.24 -22.71 17.92
C VAL A 108 -1.91 -23.44 19.06
N ASP A 109 -1.19 -24.38 19.68
CA ASP A 109 -1.66 -25.05 20.89
C ASP A 109 -1.65 -24.04 22.03
N ASN A 110 -2.80 -23.88 22.66
CA ASN A 110 -3.08 -22.81 23.61
C ASN A 110 -2.63 -23.19 25.02
#